data_AF-A0A5P1EHJ2-F1
#
_entry.id   AF-A0A5P1EHJ2-F1
#
_cell.length_a   1.000
_cell.length_b   1.000
_cell.length_c   1.000
_cell.angle_alpha   90.00
_cell.angle_beta   90.00
_cell.angle_gamma   90.00
#
_symmetry.space_group_name_H-M   'P 1'
#
loop_
_entity.id
_entity.type
_entity.pdbx_description
1 polymer ?
#
loop_
_entity_poly.entity_id
_entity_poly.type
_entity_poly.pdbx_seq_one_letter_code
_entity_poly.pdbx_strand_id
1 'polypeptide(L)'
;MSVDVKRGETLPIHINMTFPALPCQVLSVDAIDMSGKHEVDLDTNIWKLQCEPMYAFSWKEWKSRLHDVDSSEKKHEHKFDADAEEMIKTVKHAMENGEGCRVYGVLDVQRVAGNFHISVHGLNIFVAQQIFGGASNVNIVPTEYRYLSKDVLPTNQFSVTEYFVPLRETDRSWPAVYFLYDLSPITVTIKEERRSFLHFITRLCAVLGGTFALTELNNVLRSNSFKTSP
;
A
#
# COMPACT_ATOMS: atom_id res chain seq x y z
N MET A 1 -10.21 23.96 -3.53
CA MET A 1 -8.84 23.55 -3.92
C MET A 1 -7.93 24.74 -3.71
N SER A 2 -6.75 24.51 -3.15
CA SER A 2 -5.74 25.54 -2.87
C SER A 2 -4.36 25.04 -3.27
N VAL A 3 -3.36 25.93 -3.33
CA VAL A 3 -1.96 25.53 -3.55
C VAL A 3 -1.41 24.92 -2.26
N ASP A 4 -0.60 23.87 -2.39
CA ASP A 4 0.12 23.30 -1.25
C ASP A 4 1.20 24.27 -0.74
N VAL A 5 1.02 24.79 0.48
CA VAL A 5 1.93 25.75 1.13
C VAL A 5 2.90 25.09 2.11
N LYS A 6 2.77 23.78 2.37
CA LYS A 6 3.58 23.04 3.35
C LYS A 6 4.91 22.55 2.76
N ARG A 7 5.51 23.34 1.86
CA ARG A 7 6.76 22.99 1.18
C ARG A 7 7.93 23.05 2.18
N GLY A 8 8.71 21.97 2.26
CA GLY A 8 9.89 21.88 3.14
C GLY A 8 9.67 21.12 4.45
N GLU A 9 8.44 20.65 4.71
CA GLU A 9 8.17 19.70 5.80
C GLU A 9 8.54 18.26 5.39
N THR A 10 8.70 17.37 6.36
CA THR A 10 8.82 15.93 6.13
C THR A 10 7.44 15.29 5.91
N LEU A 11 7.40 14.25 5.09
CA LEU A 11 6.23 13.43 4.82
C LEU A 11 6.48 12.05 5.45
N PRO A 12 5.78 11.69 6.53
CA PRO A 12 5.87 10.35 7.10
C PRO A 12 5.12 9.35 6.22
N ILE A 13 5.83 8.36 5.68
CA ILE A 13 5.27 7.25 4.91
C ILE A 13 5.18 6.03 5.83
N HIS A 14 3.96 5.61 6.15
CA HIS A 14 3.72 4.41 6.94
C HIS A 14 3.83 3.18 6.04
N ILE A 15 4.78 2.29 6.35
CA ILE A 15 5.03 1.06 5.61
C ILE A 15 4.56 -0.12 6.46
N ASN A 16 3.89 -1.07 5.82
CA ASN A 16 3.52 -2.35 6.41
C ASN A 16 3.32 -3.37 5.29
N MET A 17 4.41 -3.98 4.85
CA MET A 17 4.46 -4.90 3.71
C MET A 17 4.95 -6.26 4.16
N THR A 18 4.40 -7.33 3.61
CA THR A 18 4.80 -8.71 3.92
C THR A 18 5.32 -9.40 2.67
N PHE A 19 6.51 -9.98 2.77
CA PHE A 19 7.19 -10.75 1.75
C PHE A 19 7.17 -12.23 2.15
N PRO A 20 6.23 -13.04 1.65
CA PRO A 20 5.96 -14.39 2.16
C PRO A 20 7.02 -15.44 1.78
N ALA A 21 7.98 -15.10 0.92
CA ALA A 21 9.02 -16.01 0.44
C ALA A 21 10.40 -15.34 0.41
N LEU A 22 10.66 -14.44 1.38
CA LEU A 22 11.94 -13.75 1.51
C LEU A 22 12.31 -13.59 2.99
N PRO A 23 13.52 -14.01 3.40
CA PRO A 23 13.99 -13.79 4.75
C PRO A 23 14.35 -12.31 4.97
N CYS A 24 14.21 -11.84 6.20
CA CYS A 24 14.48 -10.43 6.54
C CYS A 24 15.93 -10.00 6.33
N GLN A 25 16.88 -10.94 6.35
CA GLN A 25 18.32 -10.66 6.25
C GLN A 25 18.74 -10.18 4.86
N VAL A 26 18.00 -10.56 3.81
CA VAL A 26 18.32 -10.18 2.43
C VAL A 26 17.59 -8.93 1.98
N LEU A 27 16.55 -8.50 2.69
CA LEU A 27 15.76 -7.31 2.34
C LEU A 27 16.49 -6.04 2.78
N SER A 28 16.74 -5.13 1.83
CA SER A 28 17.10 -3.74 2.11
C SER A 28 15.94 -2.81 1.77
N VAL A 29 15.85 -1.71 2.51
CA VAL A 29 14.89 -0.63 2.23
C VAL A 29 15.70 0.64 2.02
N ASP A 30 15.64 1.17 0.80
CA ASP A 30 16.45 2.29 0.37
C ASP A 30 15.55 3.41 -0.16
N ALA A 31 15.87 4.66 0.16
CA ALA A 31 15.11 5.83 -0.31
C ALA A 31 16.00 6.85 -1.01
N ILE A 32 15.52 7.38 -2.13
CA ILE A 32 16.18 8.38 -2.96
C ILE A 32 15.20 9.52 -3.23
N ASP A 33 15.56 10.73 -2.81
CA ASP A 33 14.79 11.92 -3.15
C ASP A 33 15.25 12.55 -4.48
N MET A 34 14.43 13.44 -5.07
CA MET A 34 14.81 14.20 -6.27
C MET A 34 16.05 15.11 -6.07
N SER A 35 16.48 15.35 -4.84
CA SER A 35 17.71 16.11 -4.56
C SER A 35 18.97 15.22 -4.65
N GLY A 36 18.80 13.93 -4.92
CA GLY A 36 19.87 12.95 -4.98
C GLY A 36 20.37 12.52 -3.60
N LYS A 37 19.66 12.86 -2.52
CA LYS A 37 19.97 12.34 -1.19
C LYS A 37 19.56 10.87 -1.16
N HIS A 38 20.56 10.01 -0.99
CA HIS A 38 20.36 8.58 -0.83
C HIS A 38 20.47 8.24 0.65
N GLU A 39 19.39 7.73 1.23
CA GLU A 39 19.40 7.15 2.56
C GLU A 39 19.35 5.63 2.41
N VAL A 40 20.45 4.97 2.77
CA VAL A 40 20.66 3.52 2.67
C VAL A 40 20.31 2.88 4.01
N ASP A 41 19.55 1.78 3.99
CA ASP A 41 19.15 0.98 5.16
C ASP A 41 18.60 1.84 6.32
N LEU A 42 17.39 2.38 6.10
CA LEU A 42 16.67 3.26 7.02
C LEU A 42 16.23 2.53 8.31
N ASP A 43 17.17 2.20 9.18
CA ASP A 43 16.96 1.37 10.38
C ASP A 43 16.30 2.11 11.55
N THR A 44 16.23 3.44 11.53
CA THR A 44 15.82 4.21 12.72
C THR A 44 14.35 4.03 13.07
N ASN A 45 13.49 3.86 12.07
CA ASN A 45 12.03 3.77 12.22
C ASN A 45 11.38 2.65 11.38
N ILE A 46 12.19 1.78 10.75
CA ILE A 46 11.72 0.61 10.00
C ILE A 46 12.20 -0.66 10.70
N TRP A 47 11.26 -1.58 10.93
CA TRP A 47 11.53 -2.87 11.57
C TRP A 47 11.19 -4.01 10.62
N LYS A 48 12.02 -5.05 10.66
CA LYS A 48 11.88 -6.27 9.87
C LYS A 48 11.53 -7.40 10.85
N LEU A 49 10.33 -7.98 10.71
CA LEU A 49 9.86 -9.08 11.53
C LEU A 49 9.79 -10.36 10.71
N GLN A 50 10.49 -11.40 11.17
CA GLN A 50 10.37 -12.72 10.58
C GLN A 50 8.95 -13.25 10.80
N CYS A 51 8.32 -13.67 9.71
CA CYS A 51 6.97 -14.23 9.71
C CYS A 51 7.06 -15.75 9.71
N GLU A 52 6.31 -16.38 10.61
CA GLU A 52 6.15 -17.83 10.62
C GLU A 52 5.28 -18.26 9.42
N PRO A 53 5.54 -19.43 8.80
CA PRO A 53 4.77 -19.87 7.64
C PRO A 53 3.27 -19.86 7.91
N MET A 54 2.52 -19.20 7.02
CA MET A 54 1.05 -19.10 7.08
C MET A 54 0.35 -20.49 7.04
N TYR A 55 1.12 -21.56 6.76
CA TYR A 55 0.70 -22.96 6.71
C TYR A 55 1.27 -23.84 7.85
N ALA A 56 1.90 -23.27 8.89
CA ALA A 56 2.63 -23.99 9.95
C ALA A 56 1.82 -25.09 10.69
N PHE A 57 0.48 -25.10 10.55
CA PHE A 57 -0.38 -26.14 11.10
C PHE A 57 -0.29 -27.50 10.37
N SER A 58 0.22 -27.58 9.13
CA SER A 58 0.24 -28.82 8.34
C SER A 58 1.57 -29.63 8.44
N TRP A 59 2.69 -28.96 8.75
CA TRP A 59 4.03 -29.55 8.58
C TRP A 59 4.54 -30.36 9.78
N LYS A 60 3.84 -30.31 10.92
CA LYS A 60 4.17 -31.15 12.09
C LYS A 60 3.91 -32.65 11.85
N GLU A 61 3.12 -33.00 10.82
CA GLU A 61 2.77 -34.39 10.49
C GLU A 61 3.79 -35.04 9.51
N TRP A 62 4.46 -34.24 8.67
CA TRP A 62 5.39 -34.72 7.63
C TRP A 62 6.84 -34.95 8.07
N LYS A 63 7.27 -34.37 9.20
CA LYS A 63 8.64 -34.51 9.73
C LYS A 63 9.00 -35.91 10.23
N SER A 64 8.07 -36.87 10.22
CA SER A 64 8.30 -38.25 10.67
C SER A 64 8.82 -39.21 9.58
N ARG A 65 9.06 -38.75 8.33
CA ARG A 65 9.28 -39.68 7.20
C ARG A 65 10.49 -39.45 6.27
N LEU A 66 11.43 -38.56 6.56
CA LEU A 66 12.59 -38.38 5.66
C LEU A 66 13.94 -38.55 6.38
N HIS A 67 14.57 -39.67 6.03
CA HIS A 67 15.94 -40.06 6.32
C HIS A 67 16.95 -39.21 5.52
N ASP A 68 18.12 -39.05 6.13
CA ASP A 68 19.38 -38.53 5.58
C ASP A 68 19.63 -38.85 4.10
N VAL A 69 20.08 -37.85 3.35
CA VAL A 69 21.02 -38.07 2.24
C VAL A 69 22.16 -37.05 2.38
N ASP A 70 23.27 -37.55 2.92
CA ASP A 70 24.60 -36.98 2.77
C ASP A 70 25.04 -37.09 1.30
N SER A 71 25.73 -36.07 0.81
CA SER A 71 26.46 -36.12 -0.44
C SER A 71 27.50 -35.00 -0.46
N SER A 72 28.66 -35.32 0.10
CA SER A 72 29.91 -34.60 -0.11
C SER A 72 30.31 -34.54 -1.59
N GLU A 73 30.69 -33.35 -2.08
CA GLU A 73 31.74 -33.22 -3.09
C GLU A 73 32.41 -31.84 -2.99
N LYS A 74 33.75 -31.83 -2.89
CA LYS A 74 34.59 -30.65 -2.74
C LYS A 74 35.11 -30.19 -4.10
N LYS A 75 35.19 -28.87 -4.33
CA LYS A 75 36.26 -28.26 -5.15
C LYS A 75 36.54 -26.81 -4.75
N HIS A 76 37.80 -26.42 -4.89
CA HIS A 76 38.47 -25.25 -4.32
C HIS A 76 38.25 -23.93 -5.09
N GLU A 77 38.38 -22.82 -4.32
CA GLU A 77 38.89 -21.46 -4.65
C GLU A 77 38.00 -20.45 -5.42
N HIS A 78 37.40 -19.50 -4.68
CA HIS A 78 37.66 -18.03 -4.71
C HIS A 78 36.97 -17.37 -3.50
N LYS A 79 37.72 -16.62 -2.69
CA LYS A 79 37.35 -16.24 -1.30
C LYS A 79 36.48 -14.98 -1.15
N PHE A 80 35.61 -14.70 -2.12
CA PHE A 80 34.54 -13.69 -2.04
C PHE A 80 33.14 -14.26 -2.32
N ASP A 81 33.03 -15.51 -2.81
CA ASP A 81 31.77 -16.13 -3.23
C ASP A 81 31.17 -17.11 -2.20
N ALA A 82 31.94 -17.52 -1.18
CA ALA A 82 31.47 -18.50 -0.18
C ALA A 82 30.27 -17.97 0.63
N ASP A 83 30.31 -16.70 1.02
CA ASP A 83 29.24 -16.05 1.79
C ASP A 83 27.97 -15.89 0.93
N ALA A 84 28.14 -15.62 -0.37
CA ALA A 84 27.03 -15.50 -1.31
C ALA A 84 26.34 -16.86 -1.57
N GLU A 85 27.12 -17.94 -1.72
CA GLU A 85 26.56 -19.29 -1.84
C GLU A 85 25.86 -19.77 -0.56
N GLU A 86 26.40 -19.43 0.61
CA GLU A 86 25.77 -19.70 1.91
C GLU A 86 24.45 -18.91 2.08
N MET A 87 24.44 -17.64 1.68
CA MET A 87 23.22 -16.82 1.64
C MET A 87 22.19 -17.41 0.69
N ILE A 88 22.58 -17.87 -0.51
CA ILE A 88 21.65 -18.50 -1.46
C ILE A 88 21.06 -19.79 -0.88
N LYS A 89 21.85 -20.63 -0.21
CA LYS A 89 21.34 -21.85 0.45
C LYS A 89 20.38 -21.52 1.59
N THR A 90 20.72 -20.52 2.39
CA THR A 90 19.88 -20.05 3.51
C THR A 90 18.55 -19.48 2.99
N VAL A 91 18.57 -18.69 1.92
CA VAL A 91 17.36 -18.15 1.29
C VAL A 91 16.51 -19.27 0.69
N LYS A 92 17.11 -20.22 -0.03
CA LYS A 92 16.36 -21.38 -0.56
C LYS A 92 15.69 -22.18 0.54
N HIS A 93 16.41 -22.43 1.64
CA HIS A 93 15.85 -23.13 2.79
C HIS A 93 14.72 -22.33 3.46
N ALA A 94 14.90 -21.02 3.62
CA ALA A 94 13.86 -20.13 4.16
C ALA A 94 12.62 -20.11 3.26
N MET A 95 12.79 -20.08 1.93
CA MET A 95 11.71 -20.17 0.96
C MET A 95 10.97 -21.51 1.03
N GLU A 96 11.69 -22.63 1.15
CA GLU A 96 11.14 -23.97 1.29
C GLU A 96 10.38 -24.15 2.62
N ASN A 97 10.88 -23.54 3.70
CA ASN A 97 10.23 -23.53 5.01
C ASN A 97 9.06 -22.54 5.10
N GLY A 98 8.84 -21.70 4.07
CA GLY A 98 7.79 -20.68 4.06
C GLY A 98 8.06 -19.53 5.02
N GLU A 99 9.32 -19.26 5.31
CA GLU A 99 9.74 -18.11 6.10
C GLU A 99 9.57 -16.84 5.27
N GLY A 100 8.82 -15.89 5.83
CA GLY A 100 8.60 -14.59 5.22
C GLY A 100 9.17 -13.45 6.08
N CYS A 101 9.16 -12.25 5.53
CA CYS A 101 9.52 -11.05 6.27
C CYS A 101 8.43 -10.00 6.16
N ARG A 102 8.05 -9.43 7.30
CA ARG A 102 7.19 -8.25 7.36
C ARG A 102 8.03 -7.03 7.66
N VAL A 103 8.05 -6.09 6.72
CA VAL A 103 8.69 -4.78 6.85
C VAL A 103 7.63 -3.77 7.26
N TYR A 104 7.77 -3.17 8.43
CA TYR A 104 6.82 -2.18 8.93
C TYR A 104 7.52 -1.02 9.64
N GLY A 105 6.90 0.16 9.61
CA GLY A 105 7.45 1.32 10.28
C GLY A 105 7.04 2.62 9.62
N VAL A 106 7.81 3.67 9.89
CA VAL A 106 7.59 5.01 9.33
C VAL A 106 8.86 5.49 8.66
N LEU A 107 8.73 5.87 7.39
CA LEU A 107 9.79 6.47 6.61
C LEU A 107 9.54 7.97 6.49
N ASP A 108 10.37 8.77 7.16
CA ASP A 108 10.28 10.23 7.11
C ASP A 108 11.06 10.77 5.90
N VAL A 109 10.38 10.98 4.78
CA VAL A 109 10.99 11.56 3.57
C VAL A 109 10.78 13.07 3.49
N GLN A 110 11.54 13.74 2.65
CA GLN A 110 11.22 15.12 2.28
C GLN A 110 9.92 15.16 1.47
N ARG A 111 9.09 16.19 1.67
CA ARG A 111 7.87 16.42 0.90
C ARG A 111 8.17 16.95 -0.51
N VAL A 112 8.84 16.13 -1.30
CA VAL A 112 9.16 16.29 -2.71
C VAL A 112 8.96 14.95 -3.40
N ALA A 113 8.81 14.92 -4.73
CA ALA A 113 8.78 13.66 -5.44
C ALA A 113 10.09 12.88 -5.20
N GLY A 114 9.98 11.56 -5.19
CA GLY A 114 11.09 10.67 -4.90
C GLY A 114 10.75 9.22 -5.20
N ASN A 115 11.68 8.33 -4.92
CA ASN A 115 11.43 6.90 -4.93
C ASN A 115 11.98 6.27 -3.65
N PHE A 116 11.26 5.29 -3.13
CA PHE A 116 11.85 4.33 -2.22
C PHE A 116 11.69 2.96 -2.85
N HIS A 117 12.63 2.07 -2.58
CA HIS A 117 12.61 0.73 -3.14
C HIS A 117 13.02 -0.30 -2.10
N ILE A 118 12.43 -1.47 -2.25
CA ILE A 118 12.75 -2.63 -1.45
C ILE A 118 13.54 -3.55 -2.36
N SER A 119 14.81 -3.70 -2.05
CA SER A 119 15.77 -4.47 -2.85
C SER A 119 16.20 -5.70 -2.07
N VAL A 120 16.83 -6.64 -2.78
CA VAL A 120 17.53 -7.74 -2.13
C VAL A 120 19.02 -7.62 -2.32
N HIS A 121 19.71 -7.39 -1.21
CA HIS A 121 21.17 -7.35 -1.20
C HIS A 121 21.71 -8.78 -1.02
N GLY A 122 22.66 -9.20 -1.85
CA GLY A 122 23.34 -10.50 -1.71
C GLY A 122 22.69 -11.70 -2.43
N LEU A 123 21.61 -11.50 -3.21
CA LEU A 123 21.02 -12.54 -4.05
C LEU A 123 21.47 -12.42 -5.52
N ASN A 124 21.57 -13.56 -6.22
CA ASN A 124 21.84 -13.57 -7.66
C ASN A 124 20.69 -12.83 -8.40
N ILE A 125 21.06 -11.95 -9.34
CA ILE A 125 20.14 -11.19 -10.20
C ILE A 125 19.02 -12.06 -10.80
N PHE A 126 19.33 -13.29 -11.19
CA PHE A 126 18.36 -14.23 -11.76
C PHE A 126 17.28 -14.70 -10.77
N VAL A 127 17.64 -14.93 -9.50
CA VAL A 127 16.69 -15.39 -8.46
C VAL A 127 15.78 -14.24 -8.05
N ALA A 128 16.36 -13.06 -7.91
CA ALA A 128 15.63 -11.91 -7.45
C ALA A 128 14.72 -11.32 -8.55
N GLN A 129 15.03 -11.50 -9.84
CA GLN A 129 14.12 -11.19 -10.96
C GLN A 129 12.81 -12.00 -10.93
N GLN A 130 12.84 -13.24 -10.43
CA GLN A 130 11.64 -14.09 -10.33
C GLN A 130 10.72 -13.64 -9.18
N ILE A 131 11.25 -12.88 -8.22
CA ILE A 131 10.55 -12.43 -7.01
C ILE A 131 10.14 -10.95 -7.15
N PHE A 132 10.92 -10.14 -7.88
CA PHE A 132 10.70 -8.72 -8.07
C PHE A 132 10.71 -8.36 -9.55
N GLY A 133 9.57 -7.88 -10.05
CA GLY A 133 9.42 -7.42 -11.43
C GLY A 133 8.48 -6.23 -11.57
N GLY A 134 8.20 -5.52 -10.47
CA GLY A 134 7.16 -4.49 -10.41
C GLY A 134 7.68 -3.14 -9.92
N ALA A 135 7.23 -2.07 -10.56
CA ALA A 135 7.32 -0.70 -10.08
C ALA A 135 5.90 -0.14 -9.89
N SER A 136 5.64 0.47 -8.75
CA SER A 136 4.38 1.14 -8.44
C SER A 136 4.59 2.64 -8.46
N ASN A 137 3.74 3.36 -9.19
CA ASN A 137 3.66 4.81 -9.16
C ASN A 137 2.52 5.23 -8.21
N VAL A 138 2.84 6.03 -7.21
CA VAL A 138 1.94 6.49 -6.16
C VAL A 138 1.79 8.00 -6.28
N ASN A 139 0.60 8.46 -6.66
CA ASN A 139 0.29 9.88 -6.72
C ASN A 139 -0.38 10.29 -5.40
N ILE A 140 0.24 11.21 -4.68
CA ILE A 140 -0.20 11.67 -3.37
C ILE A 140 -0.87 13.04 -3.51
N VAL A 141 -2.09 13.15 -2.99
CA VAL A 141 -2.87 14.40 -2.97
C VAL A 141 -3.06 14.86 -1.52
N PRO A 142 -2.39 15.95 -1.11
CA PRO A 142 -2.59 16.53 0.21
C PRO A 142 -4.05 16.94 0.42
N THR A 143 -4.63 16.51 1.54
CA THR A 143 -6.03 16.77 1.86
C THR A 143 -6.19 17.31 3.28
N GLU A 144 -7.01 18.33 3.47
CA GLU A 144 -7.30 18.88 4.80
C GLU A 144 -8.78 18.72 5.11
N TYR A 145 -9.09 18.02 6.20
CA TYR A 145 -10.45 17.95 6.72
C TYR A 145 -10.69 19.07 7.72
N ARG A 146 -11.71 19.88 7.51
CA ARG A 146 -12.11 20.96 8.42
C ARG A 146 -13.43 20.60 9.08
N TYR A 147 -13.38 20.28 10.36
CA TYR A 147 -14.55 19.93 11.15
C TYR A 147 -15.36 21.17 11.52
N LEU A 148 -16.61 20.94 11.93
CA LEU A 148 -17.47 22.00 12.49
C LEU A 148 -16.92 22.61 13.78
N SER A 149 -16.10 21.85 14.53
CA SER A 149 -15.35 22.33 15.69
C SER A 149 -14.25 23.34 15.33
N LYS A 150 -14.00 23.57 14.03
CA LYS A 150 -12.87 24.31 13.45
C LYS A 150 -11.52 23.59 13.54
N ASP A 151 -11.51 22.35 14.01
CA ASP A 151 -10.31 21.52 13.96
C ASP A 151 -9.96 21.19 12.51
N VAL A 152 -8.66 21.23 12.19
CA VAL A 152 -8.12 20.91 10.87
C VAL A 152 -7.28 19.65 10.99
N LEU A 153 -7.73 18.56 10.38
CA LEU A 153 -6.98 17.30 10.31
C LEU A 153 -6.26 17.20 8.96
N PRO A 154 -4.92 17.29 8.94
CA PRO A 154 -4.15 17.02 7.73
C PRO A 154 -4.19 15.53 7.42
N THR A 155 -4.44 15.20 6.16
CA THR A 155 -4.55 13.84 5.63
C THR A 155 -3.91 13.79 4.25
N ASN A 156 -3.58 12.59 3.77
CA ASN A 156 -3.11 12.40 2.41
C ASN A 156 -4.00 11.36 1.74
N GLN A 157 -4.47 11.68 0.53
CA GLN A 157 -5.10 10.71 -0.35
C GLN A 157 -4.05 10.21 -1.33
N PHE A 158 -4.20 8.97 -1.81
CA PHE A 158 -3.25 8.39 -2.76
C PHE A 158 -3.99 7.62 -3.85
N SER A 159 -3.36 7.56 -5.03
CA SER A 159 -3.75 6.71 -6.14
C SER A 159 -2.52 5.92 -6.59
N VAL A 160 -2.70 4.64 -6.90
CA VAL A 160 -1.59 3.74 -7.25
C VAL A 160 -1.78 3.20 -8.67
N THR A 161 -0.71 3.20 -9.44
CA THR A 161 -0.64 2.52 -10.74
C THR A 161 0.54 1.55 -10.72
N GLU A 162 0.28 0.28 -10.99
CA GLU A 162 1.28 -0.78 -10.98
C GLU A 162 1.78 -1.07 -12.40
N TYR A 163 3.10 -1.21 -12.54
CA TYR A 163 3.76 -1.55 -13.79
C TYR A 163 4.69 -2.71 -13.54
N PHE A 164 4.64 -3.72 -14.41
CA PHE A 164 5.60 -4.80 -14.40
C PHE A 164 6.62 -4.58 -15.50
N VAL A 165 7.89 -4.43 -15.11
CA VAL A 165 9.00 -4.28 -16.04
C VAL A 165 9.73 -5.62 -16.09
N PRO A 166 9.58 -6.42 -17.16
CA PRO A 166 10.35 -7.64 -17.30
C PRO A 166 11.82 -7.26 -17.47
N LEU A 167 12.66 -7.67 -16.52
CA LEU A 167 14.11 -7.49 -16.61
C LEU A 167 14.64 -8.28 -17.82
N ARG A 168 15.42 -7.63 -18.68
CA ARG A 168 16.14 -8.32 -19.76
C ARG A 168 17.51 -8.75 -19.23
N GLU A 169 18.07 -9.85 -19.72
CA GLU A 169 19.41 -10.32 -19.34
C GLU A 169 20.52 -9.26 -19.50
N THR A 170 20.30 -8.24 -20.32
CA THR A 170 21.22 -7.13 -20.55
C THR A 170 21.15 -6.02 -19.51
N ASP A 171 20.08 -5.97 -18.72
CA ASP A 171 19.84 -4.91 -17.74
C ASP A 171 20.63 -5.22 -16.47
N ARG A 172 21.64 -4.40 -16.17
CA ARG A 172 22.48 -4.52 -14.96
C ARG A 172 21.78 -4.03 -13.68
N SER A 173 20.46 -3.87 -13.71
CA SER A 173 19.72 -3.33 -12.58
C SER A 173 19.44 -4.42 -11.56
N TRP A 174 19.57 -4.08 -10.27
CA TRP A 174 19.17 -4.98 -9.22
C TRP A 174 17.64 -5.12 -9.21
N PRO A 175 17.11 -6.34 -9.18
CA PRO A 175 15.68 -6.60 -9.03
C PRO A 175 15.19 -6.07 -7.67
N ALA A 176 14.23 -5.15 -7.74
CA ALA A 176 13.65 -4.50 -6.58
C ALA A 176 12.19 -4.13 -6.87
N VAL A 177 11.39 -3.95 -5.81
CA VAL A 177 10.10 -3.27 -5.93
C VAL A 177 10.34 -1.78 -5.75
N TYR A 178 10.04 -1.01 -6.78
CA TYR A 178 10.15 0.44 -6.73
C TYR A 178 8.80 1.07 -6.41
N PHE A 179 8.79 2.02 -5.47
CA PHE A 179 7.65 2.87 -5.17
C PHE A 179 8.05 4.31 -5.52
N LEU A 180 7.56 4.78 -6.66
CA LEU A 180 7.79 6.14 -7.13
C LEU A 180 6.63 6.98 -6.64
N TYR A 181 6.89 7.94 -5.75
CA TYR A 181 5.84 8.80 -5.22
C TYR A 181 5.98 10.23 -5.74
N ASP A 182 4.87 10.82 -6.16
CA ASP A 182 4.78 12.20 -6.61
C ASP A 182 3.70 12.95 -5.84
N LEU A 183 3.93 14.22 -5.57
CA LEU A 183 3.04 15.08 -4.78
C LEU A 183 2.29 16.04 -5.69
N SER A 184 0.95 15.99 -5.61
CA SER A 184 0.12 16.94 -6.33
C SER A 184 0.35 18.36 -5.80
N PRO A 185 0.55 19.36 -6.68
CA PRO A 185 0.70 20.76 -6.27
C PRO A 185 -0.61 21.37 -5.74
N ILE A 186 -1.71 20.61 -5.77
CA ILE A 186 -3.04 21.03 -5.34
C ILE A 186 -3.39 20.34 -4.02
N THR A 187 -3.84 21.14 -3.05
CA THR A 187 -4.43 20.67 -1.81
C THR A 187 -5.96 20.68 -1.90
N VAL A 188 -6.58 19.58 -1.49
CA VAL A 188 -8.03 19.44 -1.41
C VAL A 188 -8.49 19.74 0.01
N THR A 189 -9.40 20.71 0.18
CA THR A 189 -10.00 20.98 1.49
C THR A 189 -11.41 20.43 1.53
N ILE A 190 -11.65 19.49 2.43
CA ILE A 190 -12.98 18.94 2.72
C ILE A 190 -13.51 19.67 3.94
N LYS A 191 -14.63 20.37 3.80
CA LYS A 191 -15.28 21.09 4.90
C LYS A 191 -16.50 20.32 5.35
N GLU A 192 -16.61 20.09 6.64
CA GLU A 192 -17.83 19.63 7.27
C GLU A 192 -18.81 20.81 7.35
N GLU A 193 -19.95 20.69 6.66
CA GLU A 193 -21.01 21.69 6.69
C GLU A 193 -22.26 21.10 7.34
N ARG A 194 -22.89 21.89 8.23
CA ARG A 194 -24.24 21.56 8.68
C ARG A 194 -25.22 21.96 7.59
N ARG A 195 -26.15 21.06 7.26
CA ARG A 195 -27.29 21.40 6.42
C ARG A 195 -28.10 22.51 7.11
N SER A 196 -28.54 23.50 6.35
CA SER A 196 -29.35 24.58 6.89
C SER A 196 -30.68 24.05 7.42
N PHE A 197 -31.20 24.66 8.49
CA PHE A 197 -32.53 24.32 9.01
C PHE A 197 -33.64 24.55 7.97
N LEU A 198 -33.44 25.50 7.05
CA LEU A 198 -34.34 25.71 5.91
C LEU A 198 -34.43 24.47 5.00
N HIS A 199 -33.34 23.72 4.84
CA HIS A 199 -33.35 22.47 4.07
C HIS A 199 -34.23 21.38 4.72
N PHE A 200 -34.39 21.42 6.04
CA PHE A 200 -35.32 20.55 6.75
C PHE A 200 -36.77 21.02 6.58
N ILE A 201 -37.03 22.32 6.73
CA ILE A 201 -38.37 22.89 6.53
C ILE A 201 -38.87 22.65 5.10
N THR A 202 -38.04 22.89 4.08
CA THR A 202 -38.43 22.66 2.69
C THR A 202 -38.77 21.20 2.43
N ARG A 203 -38.03 20.25 3.00
CA ARG A 203 -38.36 18.82 2.95
C ARG A 203 -39.67 18.50 3.68
N LEU A 204 -39.91 19.08 4.85
CA LEU A 204 -41.15 18.88 5.60
C LEU A 204 -42.37 19.42 4.83
N CYS A 205 -42.28 20.64 4.29
CA CYS A 205 -43.32 21.23 3.47
C CYS A 205 -43.61 20.42 2.20
N ALA A 206 -42.57 19.87 1.56
CA ALA A 206 -42.74 18.99 0.39
C ALA A 206 -43.52 17.72 0.74
N VAL A 207 -43.25 17.10 1.89
CA VAL A 207 -44.00 15.92 2.36
C VAL A 207 -45.46 16.29 2.66
N LEU A 208 -45.70 17.37 3.40
CA LEU A 208 -47.05 17.82 3.73
C LEU A 208 -47.85 18.19 2.48
N GLY A 209 -47.27 18.97 1.56
CA GLY A 209 -47.89 19.35 0.29
C GLY A 209 -48.18 18.13 -0.59
N GLY A 210 -47.28 17.15 -0.63
CA GLY A 210 -47.51 15.88 -1.33
C GLY A 210 -48.68 15.08 -0.77
N THR A 211 -48.79 14.96 0.57
CA THR A 211 -49.93 14.27 1.20
C THR A 211 -51.26 14.97 0.95
N PHE A 212 -51.29 16.31 0.97
CA PHE A 212 -52.51 17.06 0.73
C PHE A 212 -52.98 16.92 -0.72
N ALA A 213 -52.05 17.03 -1.68
CA ALA A 213 -52.34 16.83 -3.11
C ALA A 213 -52.85 15.42 -3.42
N LEU A 214 -52.26 14.38 -2.81
CA LEU A 214 -52.73 13.00 -2.97
C LEU A 214 -54.13 12.80 -2.37
N THR A 215 -54.43 13.44 -1.24
CA THR A 215 -55.74 13.34 -0.59
C THR A 215 -56.83 14.01 -1.43
N GLU A 216 -56.55 15.21 -1.95
CA GLU A 216 -57.45 15.92 -2.88
C GLU A 216 -57.67 15.13 -4.18
N LEU A 217 -56.61 14.58 -4.78
CA LEU A 217 -56.73 13.76 -5.98
C LEU A 217 -57.59 12.51 -5.72
N ASN A 218 -57.40 11.84 -4.59
CA ASN A 218 -58.21 10.69 -4.20
C ASN A 218 -59.68 11.07 -4.01
N ASN A 219 -59.97 12.21 -3.39
CA ASN A 219 -61.32 12.73 -3.23
C ASN A 219 -61.98 13.04 -4.60
N VAL A 220 -61.24 13.65 -5.53
CA VAL A 220 -61.71 13.93 -6.89
C VAL A 220 -62.02 12.64 -7.65
N LEU A 221 -61.12 11.66 -7.62
CA LEU A 221 -61.34 10.35 -8.24
C LEU A 221 -62.58 9.66 -7.67
N ARG A 222 -62.78 9.72 -6.35
CA ARG A 222 -63.96 9.16 -5.69
C ARG A 222 -65.26 9.86 -6.09
N SER A 223 -65.24 11.19 -6.23
CA SER A 223 -66.43 11.95 -6.66
C SER A 223 -66.80 11.73 -8.13
N ASN A 224 -65.80 11.58 -9.02
CA ASN A 224 -66.03 11.24 -10.42
C ASN A 224 -66.53 9.80 -10.58
N SER A 225 -66.03 8.87 -9.77
CA SER A 225 -66.52 7.48 -9.76
C SER A 225 -67.98 7.36 -9.27
N PHE A 226 -68.46 8.30 -8.45
CA PHE A 226 -69.86 8.36 -8.01
C PHE A 226 -70.80 9.04 -9.03
N LYS A 227 -70.25 9.82 -9.98
CA LYS A 227 -71.04 10.47 -11.05
C LYS A 227 -71.20 9.59 -12.30
N THR A 228 -70.41 8.52 -12.43
CA THR A 228 -70.43 7.60 -13.59
C THR A 228 -71.12 6.27 -13.32
N SER A 229 -71.64 6.04 -12.10
CA SER A 229 -72.57 4.94 -11.83
C SER A 229 -73.97 5.33 -12.32
N PRO A 230 -74.55 4.62 -13.33
CA PRO A 230 -75.87 4.91 -13.88
C PRO A 230 -77.02 4.66 -12.89
#